data_AF-A0A0J1I3G7-F1
#
_entry.id   AF-A0A0J1I3G7-F1
#
_cell.length_a   1.000
_cell.length_b   1.000
_cell.length_c   1.000
_cell.angle_alpha   90.00
_cell.angle_beta   90.00
_cell.angle_gamma   90.00
#
_symmetry.space_group_name_H-M   'P 1'
#
loop_
_entity.id
_entity.type
_entity.pdbx_description
1 polymer ?
#
loop_
_entity_poly.entity_id
_entity_poly.type
_entity_poly.pdbx_seq_one_letter_code
_entity_poly.pdbx_strand_id
1 'polypeptide(L)'
;MTLWLQLAVLAGLWLGVLLLPAARSLALAQMTGGSAVFLVALVLILSGFKFAYLELASGSKAAHARSRGNKVFLFMHKALGWLILLPAGYHSAYYVYYYWQIIHSTALPVTLTGVFSLLATLLILSSGRALSLQTRPHEPSYKWHIGGLVCFIVILLIHLNVR
;
A
#
# COMPACT_ATOMS: atom_id res chain seq x y z
N MET A 1 -19.72 -4.31 8.63
CA MET A 1 -19.59 -3.24 7.61
C MET A 1 -19.59 -3.90 6.24
N THR A 2 -20.58 -3.62 5.40
CA THR A 2 -20.75 -4.28 4.09
C THR A 2 -19.70 -3.76 3.10
N LEU A 3 -19.33 -4.58 2.10
CA LEU A 3 -18.37 -4.22 1.04
C LEU A 3 -18.72 -2.87 0.38
N TRP A 4 -20.00 -2.61 0.18
CA TRP A 4 -20.53 -1.37 -0.37
C TRP A 4 -20.21 -0.13 0.46
N LEU A 5 -20.24 -0.25 1.80
CA LEU A 5 -19.88 0.86 2.68
C LEU A 5 -18.38 1.16 2.63
N GLN A 6 -17.54 0.12 2.52
CA GLN A 6 -16.09 0.28 2.33
C GLN A 6 -15.78 0.95 0.99
N LEU A 7 -16.45 0.52 -0.08
CA LEU A 7 -16.29 1.13 -1.40
C LEU A 7 -16.79 2.57 -1.45
N ALA A 8 -17.90 2.89 -0.76
CA ALA A 8 -18.42 4.25 -0.69
C ALA A 8 -17.51 5.19 0.12
N VAL A 9 -16.97 4.73 1.25
CA VAL A 9 -16.00 5.51 2.05
C VAL A 9 -14.70 5.70 1.27
N LEU A 10 -14.20 4.65 0.61
CA LEU A 10 -13.05 4.75 -0.27
C LEU A 10 -13.34 5.72 -1.41
N ALA A 11 -14.48 5.59 -2.10
CA ALA A 11 -14.86 6.46 -3.20
C ALA A 11 -15.00 7.93 -2.76
N GLY A 12 -15.53 8.20 -1.56
CA GLY A 12 -15.59 9.55 -1.01
C GLY A 12 -14.21 10.13 -0.69
N LEU A 13 -13.32 9.33 -0.10
CA LEU A 13 -11.91 9.70 0.12
C LEU A 13 -11.18 9.94 -1.20
N TRP A 14 -11.43 9.09 -2.21
CA TRP A 14 -10.87 9.21 -3.56
C TRP A 14 -11.43 10.41 -4.32
N LEU A 15 -12.72 10.75 -4.18
CA LEU A 15 -13.28 11.97 -4.72
C LEU A 15 -12.57 13.20 -4.14
N GLY A 16 -12.33 13.19 -2.82
CA GLY A 16 -11.54 14.23 -2.16
C GLY A 16 -10.12 14.33 -2.74
N VAL A 17 -9.42 13.20 -2.88
CA VAL A 17 -8.08 13.11 -3.48
C VAL A 17 -8.04 13.60 -4.93
N LEU A 18 -9.08 13.30 -5.72
CA LEU A 18 -9.20 13.70 -7.13
C LEU A 18 -9.62 15.17 -7.31
N LEU A 19 -10.30 15.76 -6.32
CA LEU A 19 -10.72 17.17 -6.32
C LEU A 19 -9.68 18.12 -5.66
N LEU A 20 -8.81 17.60 -4.80
CA LEU A 20 -7.68 18.30 -4.19
C LEU A 20 -6.52 18.76 -5.11
N PRO A 21 -6.31 18.28 -6.35
CA PRO A 21 -5.25 18.80 -7.22
C PRO A 21 -5.45 20.29 -7.59
N ALA A 22 -6.65 20.83 -7.35
CA ALA A 22 -6.91 22.27 -7.43
C ALA A 22 -6.08 23.10 -6.41
N ALA A 23 -5.63 22.48 -5.30
CA ALA A 23 -4.69 23.06 -4.34
C ALA A 23 -3.25 22.73 -4.75
N ARG A 24 -2.78 23.44 -5.79
CA ARG A 24 -1.54 23.16 -6.54
C ARG A 24 -0.27 23.40 -5.72
N SER A 25 0.40 22.36 -5.22
CA SER A 25 1.85 22.44 -5.04
C SER A 25 2.55 21.15 -5.41
N LEU A 26 3.56 21.27 -6.29
CA LEU A 26 4.47 20.19 -6.65
C LEU A 26 5.14 19.58 -5.40
N ALA A 27 5.47 20.43 -4.42
CA ALA A 27 6.04 20.03 -3.15
C ALA A 27 5.13 19.04 -2.39
N LEU A 28 3.82 19.31 -2.32
CA LEU A 28 2.88 18.40 -1.66
C LEU A 28 2.79 17.05 -2.39
N ALA A 29 2.74 17.06 -3.73
CA ALA A 29 2.74 15.83 -4.52
C ALA A 29 4.01 14.99 -4.28
N GLN A 30 5.18 15.63 -4.24
CA GLN A 30 6.45 14.97 -3.91
C GLN A 30 6.44 14.41 -2.47
N MET A 31 5.98 15.19 -1.49
CA MET A 31 5.86 14.74 -0.09
C MET A 31 4.92 13.55 0.05
N THR A 32 3.79 13.53 -0.66
CA THR A 32 2.87 12.39 -0.64
C THR A 32 3.49 11.14 -1.27
N GLY A 33 4.26 11.28 -2.37
CA GLY A 33 5.01 10.15 -2.94
C GLY A 33 5.97 9.54 -1.92
N GLY A 34 6.76 10.39 -1.24
CA GLY A 34 7.65 9.96 -0.15
C GLY A 34 6.91 9.33 1.03
N SER A 35 5.75 9.88 1.40
CA SER A 35 4.90 9.36 2.49
C SER A 35 4.36 7.96 2.17
N ALA A 36 4.00 7.68 0.92
CA ALA A 36 3.56 6.36 0.49
C ALA A 36 4.69 5.32 0.67
N VAL A 37 5.92 5.67 0.26
CA VAL A 37 7.10 4.80 0.44
C VAL A 37 7.41 4.56 1.91
N PHE A 38 7.31 5.61 2.75
CA PHE A 38 7.49 5.47 4.20
C PHE A 38 6.46 4.50 4.81
N LEU A 39 5.18 4.59 4.40
CA LEU A 39 4.14 3.68 4.85
C LEU A 39 4.40 2.23 4.39
N VAL A 40 4.92 2.02 3.18
CA VAL A 40 5.36 0.69 2.72
C VAL A 40 6.44 0.13 3.66
N ALA A 41 7.48 0.92 3.97
CA ALA A 41 8.52 0.50 4.89
C ALA A 41 7.97 0.17 6.29
N LEU A 42 7.05 0.99 6.81
CA LEU A 42 6.40 0.76 8.10
C LEU A 42 5.61 -0.56 8.13
N VAL A 43 4.92 -0.92 7.05
CA VAL A 43 4.21 -2.21 6.92
C VAL A 43 5.17 -3.40 6.98
N LEU A 44 6.35 -3.28 6.35
CA LEU A 44 7.38 -4.32 6.38
C LEU A 44 7.94 -4.50 7.80
N ILE A 45 8.27 -3.39 8.46
CA ILE A 45 8.75 -3.39 9.86
C ILE A 45 7.70 -3.99 10.80
N LEU A 46 6.43 -3.60 10.66
CA LEU A 46 5.32 -4.17 11.43
C LEU A 46 5.22 -5.69 11.25
N SER A 47 5.50 -6.20 10.06
CA SER A 47 5.49 -7.63 9.75
C SER A 47 6.64 -8.37 10.45
N GLY A 48 7.83 -7.75 10.54
CA GLY A 48 8.94 -8.26 11.34
C GLY A 48 8.63 -8.27 12.84
N PHE A 49 8.06 -7.19 13.37
CA PHE A 49 7.62 -7.13 14.77
C PHE A 49 6.55 -8.17 15.10
N LYS A 50 5.59 -8.39 14.19
CA LYS A 50 4.59 -9.46 14.34
C LYS A 50 5.26 -10.82 14.50
N PHE A 51 6.24 -11.13 13.65
CA PHE A 51 6.96 -12.41 13.71
C PHE A 51 7.64 -12.59 15.07
N ALA A 52 8.43 -11.60 15.50
CA ALA A 52 9.11 -11.62 16.79
C ALA A 52 8.13 -11.75 17.97
N TYR A 53 7.03 -11.00 17.96
CA TYR A 53 5.99 -11.08 18.99
C TYR A 53 5.36 -12.47 19.08
N LEU A 54 5.01 -13.06 17.93
CA LEU A 54 4.40 -14.39 17.92
C LEU A 54 5.36 -15.44 18.44
N GLU A 55 6.64 -15.36 18.07
CA GLU A 55 7.69 -16.26 18.56
C GLU A 55 7.82 -16.21 20.10
N LEU A 56 7.85 -15.00 20.66
CA LEU A 56 7.88 -14.80 22.12
C LEU A 56 6.61 -15.31 22.83
N ALA A 57 5.47 -15.28 22.15
CA ALA A 57 4.17 -15.72 22.67
C ALA A 57 3.85 -17.20 22.36
N SER A 58 4.85 -18.03 22.05
CA SER A 58 4.67 -19.43 21.62
C SER A 58 4.28 -20.42 22.75
N GLY A 59 4.45 -20.05 24.02
CA GLY A 59 4.13 -20.93 25.16
C GLY A 59 2.63 -21.13 25.43
N SER A 60 2.26 -22.28 26.03
CA SER A 60 0.86 -22.64 26.33
C SER A 60 0.13 -21.61 27.20
N LYS A 61 0.84 -20.98 28.14
CA LYS A 61 0.31 -19.90 29.00
C LYS A 61 0.04 -18.59 28.25
N ALA A 62 0.61 -18.40 27.06
CA ALA A 62 0.50 -17.20 26.25
C ALA A 62 -0.44 -17.35 25.04
N ALA A 63 -1.12 -18.49 24.89
CA ALA A 63 -1.96 -18.79 23.71
C ALA A 63 -3.03 -17.71 23.43
N HIS A 64 -3.67 -17.17 24.48
CA HIS A 64 -4.66 -16.09 24.34
C HIS A 64 -4.03 -14.78 23.87
N ALA A 65 -2.87 -14.41 24.43
CA ALA A 65 -2.11 -13.22 24.03
C ALA A 65 -1.58 -13.33 22.59
N ARG A 66 -1.15 -14.53 22.18
CA ARG A 66 -0.74 -14.83 20.80
C ARG A 66 -1.89 -14.65 19.81
N SER A 67 -3.07 -15.21 20.11
CA SER A 67 -4.26 -15.09 19.26
C SER A 67 -4.72 -13.63 19.13
N ARG A 68 -4.82 -12.91 20.26
CA ARG A 68 -5.20 -11.49 20.27
C ARG A 68 -4.18 -10.64 19.51
N GLY A 69 -2.88 -10.82 19.78
CA GLY A 69 -1.82 -10.09 19.10
C GLY A 69 -1.82 -10.34 17.60
N ASN A 70 -2.00 -11.58 17.14
CA ASN A 70 -2.11 -11.89 15.71
C ASN A 70 -3.27 -11.12 15.04
N LYS A 71 -4.42 -11.01 15.71
CA LYS A 71 -5.56 -10.22 15.20
C LYS A 71 -5.23 -8.73 15.11
N VAL A 72 -4.57 -8.17 16.12
CA VAL A 72 -4.14 -6.75 16.14
C VAL A 72 -3.14 -6.47 15.02
N PHE A 73 -2.08 -7.27 14.90
CA PHE A 73 -1.09 -7.11 13.83
C PHE A 73 -1.72 -7.25 12.44
N LEU A 74 -2.63 -8.22 12.26
CA LEU A 74 -3.35 -8.38 11.00
C LEU A 74 -4.22 -7.16 10.68
N PHE A 75 -4.92 -6.61 11.68
CA PHE A 75 -5.70 -5.39 11.51
C PHE A 75 -4.83 -4.20 11.13
N MET A 76 -3.74 -3.95 11.87
CA MET A 76 -2.80 -2.85 11.59
C MET A 76 -2.17 -2.99 10.20
N HIS A 77 -1.73 -4.19 9.82
CA HIS A 77 -1.14 -4.45 8.51
C HIS A 77 -2.14 -4.14 7.38
N LYS A 78 -3.40 -4.58 7.52
CA LYS A 78 -4.46 -4.25 6.55
C LYS A 78 -4.73 -2.76 6.50
N ALA A 79 -4.86 -2.10 7.65
CA ALA A 79 -5.17 -0.68 7.74
C ALA A 79 -4.08 0.17 7.07
N LEU A 80 -2.81 -0.11 7.37
CA LEU A 80 -1.67 0.55 6.73
C LEU A 80 -1.58 0.24 5.24
N GLY A 81 -1.86 -1.01 4.83
CA GLY A 81 -1.96 -1.38 3.42
C GLY A 81 -2.93 -0.50 2.64
N TRP A 82 -4.14 -0.32 3.16
CA TRP A 82 -5.13 0.59 2.57
C TRP A 82 -4.70 2.06 2.64
N LEU A 83 -4.04 2.46 3.73
CA LEU A 83 -3.58 3.84 3.92
C LEU A 83 -2.54 4.26 2.88
N ILE A 84 -1.71 3.34 2.37
CA ILE A 84 -0.72 3.61 1.30
C ILE A 84 -1.39 4.15 0.03
N LEU A 85 -2.61 3.73 -0.27
CA LEU A 85 -3.32 4.16 -1.48
C LEU A 85 -3.69 5.64 -1.49
N LEU A 86 -3.92 6.26 -0.33
CA LEU A 86 -4.29 7.68 -0.29
C LEU A 86 -3.15 8.58 -0.79
N PRO A 87 -1.93 8.55 -0.22
CA PRO A 87 -0.83 9.35 -0.72
C PRO A 87 -0.32 8.91 -2.09
N ALA A 88 -0.28 7.60 -2.39
CA ALA A 88 0.11 7.11 -3.71
C ALA A 88 -0.89 7.56 -4.79
N GLY A 89 -2.18 7.46 -4.48
CA GLY A 89 -3.27 7.90 -5.34
C GLY A 89 -3.24 9.41 -5.60
N TYR A 90 -3.05 10.22 -4.56
CA TYR A 90 -2.90 11.67 -4.71
C TYR A 90 -1.68 12.02 -5.57
N HIS A 91 -0.53 11.41 -5.27
CA HIS A 91 0.70 11.60 -6.04
C HIS A 91 0.49 11.29 -7.52
N SER A 92 -0.08 10.12 -7.84
CA SER A 92 -0.37 9.73 -9.22
C SER A 92 -1.39 10.66 -9.88
N ALA A 93 -2.49 10.99 -9.21
CA ALA A 93 -3.53 11.87 -9.76
C ALA A 93 -3.00 13.28 -10.05
N TYR A 94 -2.19 13.84 -9.16
CA TYR A 94 -1.53 15.14 -9.37
C TYR A 94 -0.68 15.12 -10.63
N TYR A 95 0.19 14.11 -10.80
CA TYR A 95 1.08 14.04 -11.96
C TYR A 95 0.31 13.79 -13.26
N VAL A 96 -0.75 12.97 -13.23
CA VAL A 96 -1.65 12.81 -14.39
C VAL A 96 -2.26 14.16 -14.78
N TYR A 97 -2.80 14.92 -13.82
CA TYR A 97 -3.35 16.25 -14.07
C TYR A 97 -2.29 17.24 -14.57
N TYR A 98 -1.12 17.26 -13.93
CA TYR A 98 -0.01 18.15 -14.26
C TYR A 98 0.47 17.93 -15.70
N TYR A 99 0.69 16.68 -16.12
CA TYR A 99 1.11 16.36 -17.50
C TYR A 99 -0.01 16.47 -18.53
N TRP A 100 -1.27 16.35 -18.12
CA TRP A 100 -2.40 16.58 -19.01
C TRP A 100 -2.57 18.07 -19.35
N GLN A 101 -2.32 18.95 -18.38
CA GLN A 101 -2.52 20.41 -18.52
C GLN A 101 -1.29 21.15 -19.06
N ILE A 102 -0.08 20.59 -18.90
CA ILE A 102 1.18 21.26 -19.22
C ILE A 102 1.93 20.46 -20.30
N ILE A 103 2.41 21.16 -21.34
CA ILE A 103 3.23 20.65 -22.45
C ILE A 103 4.67 20.34 -21.97
N HIS A 104 4.82 19.70 -20.81
CA HIS A 104 6.11 19.23 -20.33
C HIS A 104 6.11 17.71 -20.43
N SER A 105 6.93 17.21 -21.36
CA SER A 105 7.18 15.78 -21.50
C SER A 105 7.98 15.31 -20.29
N THR A 106 7.36 14.48 -19.44
CA THR A 106 8.14 13.65 -18.51
C THR A 106 9.02 12.68 -19.26
N ALA A 107 10.15 12.33 -18.65
CA ALA A 107 10.90 11.16 -19.06
C ALA A 107 9.98 9.93 -18.99
N LEU A 108 9.76 9.27 -20.12
CA LEU A 108 8.93 8.07 -20.25
C LEU A 108 9.23 7.01 -19.16
N PRO A 109 10.50 6.77 -18.76
CA PRO A 109 10.80 5.84 -17.66
C PRO A 109 10.16 6.20 -16.32
N VAL A 110 10.07 7.49 -15.95
CA VAL A 110 9.45 7.96 -14.70
C VAL A 110 7.97 7.60 -14.69
N THR A 111 7.27 7.90 -15.79
CA THR A 111 5.84 7.64 -15.93
C THR A 111 5.55 6.14 -15.91
N LEU A 112 6.31 5.34 -16.66
CA LEU A 112 6.12 3.88 -16.71
C LEU A 112 6.35 3.25 -15.34
N THR A 113 7.46 3.57 -14.67
CA THR A 113 7.77 3.02 -13.34
C THR A 113 6.75 3.45 -12.28
N GLY A 114 6.19 4.66 -12.38
CA GLY A 114 5.10 5.12 -11.52
C GLY A 114 3.80 4.34 -11.74
N VAL A 115 3.40 4.14 -13.01
CA VAL A 115 2.21 3.34 -13.36
C VAL A 115 2.38 1.88 -12.89
N PHE A 116 3.52 1.25 -13.16
CA PHE A 116 3.79 -0.12 -12.71
C PHE A 116 3.80 -0.23 -11.18
N SER A 117 4.32 0.77 -10.46
CA SER A 117 4.28 0.81 -9.00
C SER A 117 2.85 0.87 -8.47
N LEU A 118 2.00 1.69 -9.08
CA LEU A 118 0.58 1.80 -8.69
C LEU A 118 -0.18 0.50 -8.96
N LEU A 119 0.00 -0.10 -10.14
CA LEU A 119 -0.60 -1.39 -10.49
C LEU A 119 -0.13 -2.50 -9.55
N ALA A 120 1.17 -2.58 -9.26
CA ALA A 120 1.71 -3.55 -8.32
C ALA A 120 1.13 -3.35 -6.91
N THR A 121 0.95 -2.11 -6.46
CA THR A 121 0.27 -1.80 -5.18
C THR A 121 -1.15 -2.38 -5.15
N LEU A 122 -1.94 -2.17 -6.21
CA LEU A 122 -3.30 -2.70 -6.31
C LEU A 122 -3.33 -4.24 -6.32
N LEU A 123 -2.40 -4.88 -7.02
CA LEU A 123 -2.26 -6.35 -7.06
C LEU A 123 -1.88 -6.93 -5.68
N ILE A 124 -0.98 -6.28 -4.94
CA ILE A 124 -0.59 -6.70 -3.60
C ILE A 124 -1.76 -6.53 -2.62
N LEU A 125 -2.49 -5.42 -2.69
CA LEU A 125 -3.65 -5.20 -1.81
C LEU A 125 -4.78 -6.18 -2.08
N SER A 126 -5.08 -6.45 -3.35
CA SER A 126 -6.09 -7.44 -3.73
C SER A 126 -5.71 -8.86 -3.30
N SER A 127 -4.46 -9.28 -3.55
CA SER A 127 -3.97 -10.59 -3.08
C SER A 127 -3.94 -10.69 -1.55
N GLY A 128 -3.51 -9.63 -0.85
CA GLY A 128 -3.51 -9.57 0.61
C GLY A 128 -4.92 -9.63 1.19
N ARG A 129 -5.88 -8.97 0.56
CA ARG A 129 -7.30 -9.07 0.92
C ARG A 129 -7.81 -10.51 0.75
N ALA A 130 -7.55 -11.14 -0.38
CA ALA A 130 -7.96 -12.52 -0.66
C ALA A 130 -7.40 -13.50 0.38
N LEU A 131 -6.09 -13.40 0.69
CA LEU A 131 -5.45 -14.17 1.76
C LEU A 131 -6.14 -14.00 3.11
N SER A 132 -6.57 -12.78 3.41
CA SER A 132 -7.16 -12.47 4.69
C SER A 132 -8.60 -12.94 4.90
N LEU A 133 -9.25 -13.39 3.82
CA LEU A 133 -10.57 -14.03 3.84
C LEU A 133 -10.46 -15.55 4.01
N GLN A 134 -9.27 -16.12 3.78
CA GLN A 134 -9.04 -17.56 3.94
C GLN A 134 -8.88 -17.92 5.42
N THR A 135 -9.59 -18.96 5.88
CA THR A 135 -9.47 -19.50 7.24
C THR A 135 -8.14 -20.21 7.48
N ARG A 136 -7.56 -20.79 6.42
CA ARG A 136 -6.18 -21.29 6.38
C ARG A 136 -5.54 -20.75 5.10
N PRO A 137 -4.49 -19.92 5.20
CA PRO A 137 -3.82 -19.40 4.01
C PRO A 137 -3.26 -20.58 3.20
N HIS A 138 -3.68 -20.70 1.95
CA HIS A 138 -3.10 -21.69 1.05
C HIS A 138 -1.67 -21.25 0.71
N GLU A 139 -0.69 -22.13 0.94
CA GLU A 139 0.75 -21.83 0.79
C GLU A 139 1.11 -21.08 -0.52
N PRO A 140 0.64 -21.51 -1.72
CA PRO A 140 0.82 -20.77 -2.96
C PRO A 140 0.30 -19.32 -2.94
N SER A 141 -0.89 -19.05 -2.39
CA SER A 141 -1.42 -17.67 -2.34
C SER A 141 -0.52 -16.76 -1.51
N TYR A 142 0.05 -17.29 -0.42
CA TYR A 142 0.99 -16.54 0.42
C TYR A 142 2.29 -16.26 -0.33
N LYS A 143 2.85 -17.28 -1.02
CA LYS A 143 4.04 -17.12 -1.86
C LYS A 143 3.84 -16.08 -2.96
N TRP A 144 2.68 -16.07 -3.62
CA TRP A 144 2.35 -15.05 -4.63
C TRP A 144 2.31 -13.63 -4.06
N HIS A 145 1.72 -13.45 -2.87
CA HIS A 145 1.68 -12.15 -2.22
C HIS A 145 3.08 -11.64 -1.85
N ILE A 146 3.92 -12.50 -1.28
CA ILE A 146 5.31 -12.14 -0.94
C ILE A 146 6.15 -11.91 -2.20
N GLY A 147 6.01 -12.76 -3.22
CA GLY A 147 6.70 -12.57 -4.51
C GLY A 147 6.30 -11.24 -5.18
N GLY A 148 5.00 -10.94 -5.19
CA GLY A 148 4.49 -9.65 -5.67
C GLY A 148 5.05 -8.48 -4.88
N LEU A 149 5.13 -8.58 -3.56
CA LEU A 149 5.73 -7.58 -2.67
C LEU A 149 7.21 -7.32 -2.98
N VAL A 150 8.00 -8.37 -3.22
CA VAL A 150 9.41 -8.23 -3.61
C VAL A 150 9.52 -7.50 -4.95
N CYS A 151 8.75 -7.92 -5.96
CA CYS A 151 8.72 -7.25 -7.26
C CYS A 151 8.33 -5.77 -7.13
N PHE A 152 7.33 -5.46 -6.31
CA PHE A 152 6.90 -4.09 -6.05
C PHE A 152 7.99 -3.24 -5.39
N ILE A 153 8.71 -3.76 -4.40
CA ILE A 153 9.83 -3.06 -3.77
C ILE A 153 10.90 -2.73 -4.82
N VAL A 154 11.24 -3.68 -5.71
CA VAL A 154 12.19 -3.43 -6.80
C VAL A 154 11.70 -2.32 -7.73
N ILE A 155 10.45 -2.35 -8.16
CA ILE A 155 9.86 -1.31 -9.02
C ILE A 155 9.87 0.04 -8.30
N LEU A 156 9.54 0.11 -7.01
CA LEU A 156 9.60 1.33 -6.21
C LEU A 156 11.02 1.89 -6.13
N LEU A 157 12.01 1.03 -5.88
CA LEU A 157 13.42 1.46 -5.84
C LEU A 157 13.86 2.00 -7.20
N ILE A 158 13.45 1.36 -8.31
CA ILE A 158 13.70 1.87 -9.66
C ILE A 158 13.01 3.24 -9.84
N HIS A 159 11.73 3.36 -9.47
CA HIS A 159 10.97 4.61 -9.61
C HIS A 159 11.61 5.78 -8.84
N LEU A 160 12.15 5.52 -7.65
CA LEU A 160 12.84 6.53 -6.83
C LEU A 160 14.20 6.95 -7.40
N ASN A 161 14.83 6.11 -8.24
CA ASN A 161 16.16 6.33 -8.78
C ASN A 161 16.17 6.67 -10.29
N VAL A 162 15.03 6.50 -10.97
CA VAL A 162 14.82 6.97 -12.34
C VAL A 162 14.64 8.48 -12.29
N ARG A 163 15.67 9.19 -12.78
CA ARG A 163 15.67 10.64 -13.00
C ARG A 163 15.43 10.93 -14.46
#